data_AF-A0A951EC63-F1
#
_entry.id   AF-A0A951EC63-F1
#
_cell.length_a   1.000
_cell.length_b   1.000
_cell.length_c   1.000
_cell.angle_alpha   90.00
_cell.angle_beta   90.00
_cell.angle_gamma   90.00
#
_symmetry.space_group_name_H-M   'P 1'
#
loop_
_entity.id
_entity.type
_entity.pdbx_description
1 polymer ?
#
loop_
_entity_poly.entity_id
_entity_poly.type
_entity_poly.pdbx_seq_one_letter_code
_entity_poly.pdbx_strand_id
1 'polypeptide(L)'
;MPSLTTNLWNNAGYKEHRRSIRKREKERIGETAEFCVSAVKDGGIEATADKIAKRVSRDTWDVLRRRWGRFRCKWMARLAQQILDAKAQMHETAADVVMLKWWNPLHTPERVFAHELLKSIPFPGVDEHFVAAAYGIRLTGVCLCATQGIPLTKCACFQPLALGWTKEQVKSFLVSRGDEWMRGSKSGLVG
;
A
#
# COMPACT_ATOMS: atom_id res chain seq x y z
N MET A 1 -42.41 29.81 11.66
CA MET A 1 -40.94 29.76 11.83
C MET A 1 -40.62 29.14 13.18
N PRO A 2 -40.02 27.94 13.20
CA PRO A 2 -38.99 27.67 14.20
C PRO A 2 -37.77 26.89 13.66
N SER A 3 -36.67 27.08 14.40
CA SER A 3 -35.49 26.23 14.57
C SER A 3 -34.51 26.03 13.40
N LEU A 4 -33.56 26.95 13.32
CA LEU A 4 -32.15 26.68 13.04
C LEU A 4 -31.62 25.59 13.99
N THR A 5 -31.63 24.34 13.54
CA THR A 5 -30.72 23.30 14.02
C THR A 5 -29.90 22.94 12.79
N THR A 6 -28.62 23.33 12.67
CA THR A 6 -27.52 22.52 13.19
C THR A 6 -26.21 23.30 12.96
N ASN A 7 -25.75 24.08 13.94
CA ASN A 7 -24.35 24.51 14.03
C ASN A 7 -23.60 23.51 14.91
N LEU A 8 -23.46 22.27 14.44
CA LEU A 8 -22.61 21.28 15.10
C LEU A 8 -21.21 21.37 14.49
N TRP A 9 -20.22 21.51 15.38
CA TRP A 9 -18.78 21.72 15.19
C TRP A 9 -18.31 23.18 15.22
N ASN A 10 -18.23 23.75 16.43
CA ASN A 10 -17.22 24.76 16.75
C ASN A 10 -15.85 24.28 16.25
N ASN A 11 -15.11 25.13 15.54
CA ASN A 11 -13.78 24.85 14.97
C ASN A 11 -12.80 24.22 15.98
N ALA A 12 -12.98 24.46 17.28
CA ALA A 12 -12.21 23.86 18.36
C ALA A 12 -12.53 22.36 18.55
N GLY A 13 -13.82 21.99 18.65
CA GLY A 13 -14.24 20.59 18.83
C GLY A 13 -13.84 19.71 17.64
N TYR A 14 -13.92 20.24 16.41
CA TYR A 14 -13.48 19.52 15.21
C TYR A 14 -11.95 19.28 15.21
N LYS A 15 -11.16 20.29 15.61
CA LYS A 15 -9.70 20.17 15.73
C LYS A 15 -9.30 19.14 16.79
N GLU A 16 -9.98 19.12 17.92
CA GLU A 16 -9.71 18.18 19.01
C GLU A 16 -10.09 16.74 18.64
N HIS A 17 -11.26 16.54 18.04
CA HIS A 17 -11.67 15.24 17.52
C HIS A 17 -10.66 14.70 16.48
N ARG A 18 -10.21 15.54 15.54
CA ARG A 18 -9.19 15.17 14.54
C ARG A 18 -7.84 14.84 15.18
N ARG A 19 -7.45 15.51 16.26
CA ARG A 19 -6.23 15.19 17.03
C ARG A 19 -6.34 13.83 17.71
N SER A 20 -7.49 13.52 18.32
CA SER A 20 -7.77 12.23 18.96
C SER A 20 -7.70 11.07 17.96
N ILE A 21 -8.30 11.21 16.78
CA ILE A 21 -8.22 10.18 15.71
C ILE A 21 -6.77 9.95 15.30
N ARG A 22 -6.03 11.02 14.99
CA ARG A 22 -4.61 10.93 14.59
C ARG A 22 -3.73 10.31 15.66
N LYS A 23 -4.05 10.52 16.94
CA LYS A 23 -3.32 9.91 18.06
C LYS A 23 -3.53 8.39 18.05
N ARG A 24 -4.78 7.94 17.98
CA ARG A 24 -5.15 6.51 17.92
C ARG A 24 -4.57 5.82 16.69
N GLU A 25 -4.59 6.46 15.53
CA GLU A 25 -3.96 5.93 14.32
C GLU A 25 -2.46 5.75 14.50
N LYS A 26 -1.76 6.75 15.06
CA LYS A 26 -0.32 6.65 15.35
C LYS A 26 0.00 5.55 16.34
N GLU A 27 -0.80 5.41 17.39
CA GLU A 27 -0.66 4.33 18.39
C GLU A 27 -0.82 2.97 17.71
N ARG A 28 -1.90 2.76 16.94
CA ARG A 28 -2.13 1.50 16.20
C ARG A 28 -1.01 1.18 15.21
N ILE A 29 -0.53 2.17 14.45
CA ILE A 29 0.60 2.00 13.54
C ILE A 29 1.87 1.63 14.32
N GLY A 30 2.11 2.27 15.46
CA GLY A 30 3.23 1.99 16.36
C GLY A 30 3.21 0.56 16.86
N GLU A 31 2.11 0.14 17.47
CA GLU A 31 1.97 -1.22 18.00
C GLU A 31 2.07 -2.30 16.91
N THR A 32 1.50 -2.03 15.72
CA THR A 32 1.59 -2.97 14.60
C THR A 32 3.02 -3.04 14.07
N ALA A 33 3.72 -1.91 13.99
CA ALA A 33 5.12 -1.88 13.59
C ALA A 33 5.98 -2.66 14.59
N GLU A 34 5.83 -2.41 15.89
CA GLU A 34 6.57 -3.12 16.95
C GLU A 34 6.35 -4.63 16.88
N PHE A 35 5.10 -5.07 16.69
CA PHE A 35 4.78 -6.48 16.50
C PHE A 35 5.48 -7.08 15.27
N CYS A 36 5.54 -6.32 14.17
CA CYS A 36 6.15 -6.76 12.91
C CYS A 36 7.68 -6.70 12.91
N VAL A 37 8.33 -5.94 13.81
CA VAL A 37 9.81 -5.82 13.84
C VAL A 37 10.49 -7.19 14.01
N SER A 38 9.92 -8.10 14.80
CA SER A 38 10.43 -9.48 14.93
C SER A 38 10.43 -10.21 13.57
N ALA A 39 9.31 -10.16 12.87
CA ALA A 39 9.13 -10.73 11.54
C ALA A 39 10.07 -10.14 10.47
N VAL A 40 10.45 -8.87 10.61
CA VAL A 40 11.44 -8.22 9.74
C VAL A 40 12.86 -8.72 10.06
N LYS A 41 13.19 -8.88 11.35
CA LYS A 41 14.52 -9.34 11.79
C LYS A 41 14.83 -10.77 11.34
N ASP A 42 13.81 -11.59 11.16
CA ASP A 42 13.96 -12.99 10.74
C ASP A 42 14.16 -13.16 9.22
N GLY A 43 14.51 -12.09 8.48
CA GLY A 43 14.83 -12.15 7.04
C GLY A 43 13.60 -12.20 6.12
N GLY A 44 12.39 -12.08 6.66
CA GLY A 44 11.14 -12.16 5.90
C GLY A 44 10.99 -11.04 4.85
N ILE A 45 11.54 -9.86 5.13
CA ILE A 45 11.51 -8.73 4.20
C ILE A 45 12.46 -8.95 3.02
N GLU A 46 13.66 -9.47 3.26
CA GLU A 46 14.65 -9.75 2.23
C GLU A 46 14.14 -10.85 1.29
N ALA A 47 13.60 -11.94 1.84
CA ALA A 47 13.01 -13.01 1.05
C ALA A 47 11.84 -12.52 0.19
N THR A 48 11.04 -11.58 0.72
CA THR A 48 9.94 -10.94 0.00
C THR A 48 10.43 -9.97 -1.07
N ALA A 49 11.47 -9.18 -0.78
CA ALA A 49 12.08 -8.26 -1.72
C ALA A 49 12.70 -9.02 -2.91
N ASP A 50 13.38 -10.13 -2.67
CA ASP A 50 13.94 -10.99 -3.71
C ASP A 50 12.87 -11.55 -4.64
N LYS A 51 11.71 -11.91 -4.09
CA LYS A 51 10.56 -12.39 -4.88
C LYS A 51 9.96 -11.28 -5.75
N ILE A 52 9.78 -10.08 -5.21
CA ILE A 52 9.33 -8.91 -5.96
C ILE A 52 10.34 -8.53 -7.05
N ALA A 53 11.64 -8.54 -6.74
CA ALA A 53 12.70 -8.18 -7.68
C ALA A 53 12.76 -9.14 -8.88
N LYS A 54 12.29 -10.39 -8.74
CA LYS A 54 12.18 -11.35 -9.85
C LYS A 54 11.03 -11.06 -10.82
N ARG A 55 10.09 -10.19 -10.46
CA ARG A 55 8.91 -9.83 -11.27
C ARG A 55 9.11 -8.60 -12.15
N VAL A 56 10.13 -7.81 -11.84
CA VAL A 56 10.49 -6.60 -12.57
C VAL A 56 11.89 -6.77 -13.15
N SER A 57 12.25 -5.95 -14.13
CA SER A 57 13.61 -5.95 -14.65
C SER A 57 14.61 -5.54 -13.56
N ARG A 58 15.82 -6.11 -13.61
CA ARG A 58 16.89 -5.78 -12.66
C ARG A 58 17.20 -4.29 -12.67
N ASP A 59 17.20 -3.67 -13.85
CA ASP A 59 17.45 -2.23 -14.01
C ASP A 59 16.36 -1.39 -13.33
N THR A 60 15.08 -1.72 -13.54
CA THR A 60 13.96 -1.06 -12.87
C THR A 60 14.07 -1.19 -11.35
N TRP A 61 14.39 -2.40 -10.86
CA TRP A 61 14.61 -2.64 -9.42
C TRP A 61 15.76 -1.80 -8.85
N ASP A 62 16.92 -1.82 -9.51
CA ASP A 62 18.12 -1.12 -9.03
C ASP A 62 17.95 0.39 -9.07
N VAL A 63 17.32 0.95 -10.11
CA VAL A 63 17.03 2.38 -10.18
C VAL A 63 16.08 2.79 -9.06
N LEU A 64 15.01 2.02 -8.83
CA LEU A 64 14.06 2.29 -7.75
C LEU A 64 14.74 2.23 -6.39
N ARG A 65 15.52 1.18 -6.13
CA ARG A 65 16.23 0.95 -4.86
C ARG A 65 17.27 2.04 -4.59
N ARG A 66 18.11 2.38 -5.56
CA ARG A 66 19.17 3.40 -5.42
C ARG A 66 18.60 4.78 -5.12
N ARG A 67 17.44 5.08 -5.70
CA ARG A 67 16.79 6.38 -5.54
C ARG A 67 15.84 6.42 -4.34
N TRP A 68 15.58 5.28 -3.68
CA TRP A 68 14.55 5.18 -2.65
C TRP A 68 14.76 6.17 -1.50
N GLY A 69 13.64 6.59 -0.92
CA GLY A 69 13.61 7.53 0.19
C GLY A 69 12.18 7.90 0.57
N ARG A 70 12.03 8.71 1.63
CA ARG A 70 10.70 9.04 2.19
C ARG A 70 9.74 9.66 1.18
N PHE A 71 10.24 10.47 0.24
CA PHE A 71 9.43 11.07 -0.80
C PHE A 71 8.83 10.01 -1.74
N ARG A 72 9.64 9.06 -2.20
CA ARG A 72 9.20 7.98 -3.10
C ARG A 72 8.31 6.97 -2.39
N CYS A 73 8.57 6.68 -1.12
CA CYS A 73 7.66 5.90 -0.29
C CYS A 73 6.25 6.50 -0.27
N LYS A 74 6.12 7.81 -0.04
CA LYS A 74 4.82 8.50 -0.13
C LYS A 74 4.22 8.41 -1.53
N TRP A 75 5.04 8.54 -2.56
CA TRP A 75 4.58 8.49 -3.94
C TRP A 75 4.06 7.09 -4.32
N MET A 76 4.78 6.02 -3.98
CA MET A 76 4.33 4.64 -4.17
C MET A 76 3.10 4.30 -3.35
N ALA A 77 3.00 4.78 -2.10
CA ALA A 77 1.80 4.59 -1.29
C ALA A 77 0.56 5.23 -1.96
N ARG A 78 0.72 6.42 -2.52
CA ARG A 78 -0.34 7.08 -3.30
C ARG A 78 -0.67 6.32 -4.58
N LEU A 79 0.33 5.84 -5.29
CA LEU A 79 0.12 5.05 -6.50
C LEU A 79 -0.69 3.78 -6.19
N ALA A 80 -0.32 3.03 -5.16
CA ALA A 80 -1.07 1.87 -4.71
C ALA A 80 -2.52 2.23 -4.31
N GLN A 81 -2.73 3.38 -3.66
CA GLN A 81 -4.07 3.83 -3.35
C GLN A 81 -4.87 4.15 -4.62
N GLN A 82 -4.27 4.82 -5.60
CA GLN A 82 -4.92 5.11 -6.87
C GLN A 82 -5.30 3.82 -7.64
N ILE A 83 -4.52 2.74 -7.53
CA ILE A 83 -4.89 1.42 -8.09
C ILE A 83 -6.17 0.90 -7.44
N LEU A 84 -6.26 0.99 -6.11
CA LEU A 84 -7.44 0.55 -5.37
C LEU A 84 -8.66 1.45 -5.63
N ASP A 85 -8.46 2.75 -5.77
CA ASP A 85 -9.53 3.70 -6.10
C ASP A 85 -10.04 3.49 -7.54
N ALA A 86 -9.15 3.12 -8.47
CA ALA A 86 -9.53 2.77 -9.84
C ALA A 86 -10.43 1.53 -9.88
N LYS A 87 -10.15 0.51 -9.05
CA LYS A 87 -11.07 -0.62 -8.85
C LYS A 87 -12.44 -0.15 -8.37
N ALA A 88 -12.50 0.71 -7.36
CA ALA A 88 -13.78 1.19 -6.83
C ALA A 88 -14.60 1.92 -7.90
N GLN A 89 -13.93 2.70 -8.77
CA GLN A 89 -14.57 3.42 -9.86
C GLN A 89 -15.02 2.51 -11.01
N MET A 90 -14.38 1.36 -11.24
CA MET A 90 -14.85 0.38 -12.23
C MET A 90 -16.24 -0.18 -11.91
N HIS A 91 -16.64 -0.17 -10.64
CA HIS A 91 -17.99 -0.55 -10.24
C HIS A 91 -19.02 0.59 -10.39
N GLU A 92 -18.59 1.85 -10.50
CA GLU A 92 -19.47 3.03 -10.51
C GLU A 92 -19.51 3.78 -11.85
N THR A 93 -18.51 3.65 -12.74
CA THR A 93 -18.45 4.43 -13.99
C THR A 93 -17.80 3.64 -15.13
N ALA A 94 -18.23 3.91 -16.37
CA ALA A 94 -17.73 3.28 -17.59
C ALA A 94 -16.18 3.29 -17.64
N ALA A 95 -15.60 2.10 -17.74
CA ALA A 95 -14.20 1.77 -17.46
C ALA A 95 -13.14 2.48 -18.34
N ASP A 96 -13.55 3.11 -19.44
CA ASP A 96 -12.62 3.53 -20.52
C ASP A 96 -11.79 4.77 -20.18
N VAL A 97 -12.29 5.67 -19.31
CA VAL A 97 -11.63 6.96 -19.05
C VAL A 97 -10.47 6.84 -18.04
N VAL A 98 -10.56 5.89 -17.10
CA VAL A 98 -9.57 5.74 -16.01
C VAL A 98 -8.30 5.03 -16.51
N MET A 99 -8.47 4.02 -17.36
CA MET A 99 -7.35 3.24 -17.94
C MET A 99 -6.43 4.12 -18.79
N LEU A 100 -6.97 5.03 -19.60
CA LEU A 100 -6.19 5.95 -20.45
C LEU A 100 -5.26 6.90 -19.67
N LYS A 101 -5.67 7.30 -18.45
CA LYS A 101 -4.87 8.19 -17.58
C LYS A 101 -3.76 7.45 -16.82
N TRP A 102 -3.95 6.14 -16.63
CA TRP A 102 -2.99 5.22 -16.03
C TRP A 102 -1.94 4.73 -17.03
N TRP A 103 -2.35 4.50 -18.28
CA TRP A 103 -1.51 3.88 -19.30
C TRP A 103 -0.42 4.78 -19.88
N ASN A 104 -0.46 6.10 -19.62
CA ASN A 104 0.62 6.97 -20.07
C ASN A 104 1.86 6.76 -19.16
N PRO A 105 2.94 6.14 -19.66
CA PRO A 105 4.13 5.88 -18.86
C PRO A 105 4.92 7.19 -18.72
N LEU A 106 4.47 8.05 -17.81
CA LEU A 106 5.30 9.15 -17.32
C LEU A 106 6.57 8.53 -16.69
N HIS A 107 7.74 8.98 -17.15
CA HIS A 107 9.09 8.40 -16.98
C HIS A 107 9.63 8.29 -15.52
N THR A 108 8.79 8.17 -14.50
CA THR A 108 9.28 8.01 -13.12
C THR A 108 9.55 6.54 -12.82
N PRO A 109 10.64 6.21 -12.09
CA PRO A 109 10.99 4.83 -11.74
C PRO A 109 9.85 4.07 -11.05
N GLU A 110 9.04 4.76 -10.25
CA GLU A 110 7.91 4.20 -9.52
C GLU A 110 6.77 3.74 -10.45
N ARG A 111 6.50 4.49 -11.54
CA ARG A 111 5.50 4.11 -12.54
C ARG A 111 5.98 2.96 -13.41
N VAL A 112 7.25 3.00 -13.84
CA VAL A 112 7.86 1.90 -14.60
C VAL A 112 7.82 0.62 -13.78
N PHE A 113 8.23 0.69 -12.51
CA PHE A 113 8.11 -0.43 -11.57
C PHE A 113 6.68 -0.95 -11.44
N ALA A 114 5.72 -0.06 -11.16
CA ALA A 114 4.33 -0.47 -11.00
C ALA A 114 3.75 -1.11 -12.26
N HIS A 115 4.10 -0.60 -13.44
CA HIS A 115 3.66 -1.12 -14.72
C HIS A 115 4.30 -2.48 -15.04
N GLU A 116 5.60 -2.66 -14.82
CA GLU A 116 6.25 -3.97 -14.94
C GLU A 116 5.65 -4.98 -13.96
N LEU A 117 5.42 -4.55 -12.71
CA LEU A 117 4.79 -5.39 -11.69
C LEU A 117 3.37 -5.80 -12.11
N LEU A 118 2.54 -4.85 -12.56
CA LEU A 118 1.20 -5.12 -13.08
C LEU A 118 1.23 -6.14 -14.24
N LYS A 119 2.17 -6.02 -15.18
CA LYS A 119 2.29 -6.97 -16.30
C LYS A 119 2.73 -8.37 -15.88
N SER A 120 3.47 -8.49 -14.77
CA SER A 120 4.01 -9.74 -14.27
C SER A 120 3.01 -10.60 -13.47
N ILE A 121 1.82 -10.08 -13.26
CA ILE A 121 0.80 -10.65 -12.39
C ILE A 121 -0.24 -11.39 -13.24
N PRO A 122 -0.33 -12.72 -13.18
CA PRO A 122 -1.31 -13.48 -13.97
C PRO A 122 -2.64 -13.61 -13.22
N PHE A 123 -3.78 -13.05 -13.72
CA PHE A 123 -5.10 -13.25 -13.06
C PHE A 123 -6.34 -13.53 -13.92
N PRO A 124 -7.27 -14.37 -13.40
CA PRO A 124 -8.63 -14.55 -13.90
C PRO A 124 -9.57 -13.54 -13.21
N GLY A 125 -9.51 -12.26 -13.60
CA GLY A 125 -10.43 -11.26 -13.08
C GLY A 125 -9.79 -9.89 -12.91
N VAL A 126 -10.53 -8.85 -13.28
CA VAL A 126 -10.05 -7.47 -13.28
C VAL A 126 -9.79 -6.99 -11.85
N ASP A 127 -10.70 -7.26 -10.91
CA ASP A 127 -10.65 -6.71 -9.54
C ASP A 127 -9.52 -7.24 -8.68
N GLU A 128 -9.28 -8.56 -8.72
CA GLU A 128 -8.22 -9.21 -7.94
C GLU A 128 -6.84 -8.73 -8.41
N HIS A 129 -6.71 -8.41 -9.69
CA HIS A 129 -5.49 -7.90 -10.28
C HIS A 129 -5.11 -6.51 -9.75
N PHE A 130 -6.07 -5.59 -9.63
CA PHE A 130 -5.82 -4.28 -9.02
C PHE A 130 -5.41 -4.41 -7.54
N VAL A 131 -6.11 -5.25 -6.78
CA VAL A 131 -5.81 -5.45 -5.35
C VAL A 131 -4.41 -6.03 -5.14
N ALA A 132 -4.07 -7.08 -5.89
CA ALA A 132 -2.76 -7.72 -5.82
C ALA A 132 -1.62 -6.76 -6.20
N ALA A 133 -1.80 -5.97 -7.27
CA ALA A 133 -0.80 -5.00 -7.69
C ALA A 133 -0.61 -3.89 -6.65
N ALA A 134 -1.70 -3.34 -6.09
CA ALA A 134 -1.62 -2.32 -5.06
C ALA A 134 -0.85 -2.81 -3.82
N TYR A 135 -1.14 -4.04 -3.38
CA TYR A 135 -0.45 -4.64 -2.26
C TYR A 135 1.02 -4.98 -2.59
N GLY A 136 1.33 -5.45 -3.79
CA GLY A 136 2.71 -5.65 -4.25
C GLY A 136 3.53 -4.34 -4.23
N ILE A 137 2.93 -3.23 -4.67
CA ILE A 137 3.57 -1.90 -4.58
C ILE A 137 3.79 -1.50 -3.12
N ARG A 138 2.78 -1.65 -2.26
CA ARG A 138 2.93 -1.33 -0.83
C ARG A 138 4.04 -2.16 -0.20
N LEU A 139 4.08 -3.45 -0.48
CA LEU A 139 5.07 -4.38 0.06
C LEU A 139 6.49 -4.01 -0.39
N THR A 140 6.65 -3.66 -1.66
CA THR A 140 7.92 -3.13 -2.18
C THR A 140 8.39 -1.92 -1.38
N GLY A 141 7.49 -0.97 -1.13
CA GLY A 141 7.84 0.24 -0.39
C GLY A 141 8.14 -0.02 1.08
N VAL A 142 7.51 -1.03 1.69
CA VAL A 142 7.86 -1.51 3.03
C VAL A 142 9.26 -2.13 3.05
N CYS A 143 9.56 -3.00 2.09
CA CYS A 143 10.86 -3.66 1.98
C CYS A 143 12.00 -2.65 1.79
N LEU A 144 11.81 -1.70 0.88
CA LEU A 144 12.80 -0.65 0.62
C LEU A 144 12.97 0.32 1.81
N CYS A 145 11.90 0.60 2.57
CA CYS A 145 12.03 1.36 3.81
C CYS A 145 12.82 0.59 4.87
N ALA A 146 12.49 -0.68 5.10
CA ALA A 146 13.13 -1.50 6.13
C ALA A 146 14.63 -1.72 5.83
N THR A 147 14.98 -2.09 4.59
CA THR A 147 16.37 -2.30 4.16
C THR A 147 17.21 -1.02 4.20
N GLN A 148 16.60 0.16 4.15
CA GLN A 148 17.27 1.46 4.31
C GLN A 148 17.22 2.01 5.74
N GLY A 149 16.79 1.21 6.73
CA GLY A 149 16.71 1.64 8.12
C GLY A 149 15.64 2.71 8.39
N ILE A 150 14.68 2.90 7.49
CA ILE A 150 13.55 3.80 7.71
C ILE A 150 12.53 3.08 8.61
N PRO A 151 12.19 3.63 9.79
CA PRO A 151 11.23 3.00 10.69
C PRO A 151 9.87 2.78 10.00
N LEU A 152 9.26 1.60 10.20
CA LEU A 152 7.94 1.27 9.62
C LEU A 152 6.84 2.25 10.03
N THR A 153 6.94 2.83 11.22
CA THR A 153 6.03 3.89 11.69
C THR A 153 6.06 5.16 10.82
N LYS A 154 7.15 5.37 10.08
CA LYS A 154 7.33 6.47 9.11
C LYS A 154 7.14 6.03 7.65
N CYS A 155 6.92 4.74 7.40
CA CYS A 155 6.71 4.19 6.06
C CYS A 155 5.26 4.43 5.60
N ALA A 156 5.07 5.30 4.62
CA ALA A 156 3.75 5.62 4.07
C ALA A 156 3.07 4.40 3.41
N CYS A 157 3.85 3.42 2.93
CA CYS A 157 3.32 2.18 2.37
C CYS A 157 2.78 1.22 3.45
N PHE A 158 3.30 1.32 4.68
CA PHE A 158 2.90 0.49 5.82
C PHE A 158 1.61 0.98 6.48
N GLN A 159 1.41 2.30 6.57
CA GLN A 159 0.30 2.89 7.33
C GLN A 159 -1.08 2.35 6.91
N PRO A 160 -1.41 2.27 5.61
CA PRO A 160 -2.70 1.72 5.20
C PRO A 160 -2.89 0.24 5.57
N LEU A 161 -1.80 -0.55 5.57
CA LEU A 161 -1.84 -1.95 6.01
C LEU A 161 -2.10 -2.04 7.51
N ALA A 162 -1.37 -1.26 8.31
CA ALA A 162 -1.53 -1.24 9.77
C ALA A 162 -2.89 -0.70 10.25
N LEU A 163 -3.52 0.18 9.47
CA LEU A 163 -4.85 0.72 9.80
C LEU A 163 -5.98 -0.18 9.34
N GLY A 164 -5.83 -0.84 8.18
CA GLY A 164 -6.86 -1.67 7.58
C GLY A 164 -6.88 -3.11 8.07
N TRP A 165 -5.75 -3.65 8.53
CA TRP A 165 -5.60 -5.07 8.87
C TRP A 165 -5.21 -5.28 10.35
N THR A 166 -5.36 -6.52 10.84
CA THR A 166 -4.86 -6.93 12.15
C THR A 166 -3.33 -7.07 12.13
N LYS A 167 -2.70 -7.07 13.30
CA LYS A 167 -1.23 -7.20 13.42
C LYS A 167 -0.75 -8.52 12.82
N GLU A 168 -1.53 -9.58 12.96
CA GLU A 168 -1.26 -10.93 12.45
C GLU A 168 -1.41 -10.98 10.93
N GLN A 169 -2.42 -10.32 10.36
CA GLN A 169 -2.59 -10.21 8.91
C GLN A 169 -1.42 -9.46 8.28
N VAL A 170 -1.01 -8.33 8.88
CA VAL A 170 0.15 -7.57 8.41
C VAL A 170 1.43 -8.40 8.55
N LYS A 171 1.64 -9.07 9.68
CA LYS A 171 2.81 -9.95 9.88
C LYS A 171 2.84 -11.09 8.85
N SER A 172 1.72 -11.80 8.66
CA SER A 172 1.62 -12.88 7.67
C SER A 172 1.89 -12.38 6.25
N PHE A 173 1.39 -11.18 5.93
CA PHE A 173 1.64 -10.53 4.66
C PHE A 173 3.11 -10.20 4.44
N LEU A 174 3.79 -9.65 5.45
CA LEU A 174 5.22 -9.30 5.38
C LEU A 174 6.16 -10.51 5.34
N VAL A 175 5.79 -11.63 5.99
CA VAL A 175 6.68 -12.79 6.16
C VAL A 175 6.44 -13.88 5.12
N SER A 176 5.19 -14.19 4.83
CA SER A 176 4.82 -15.48 4.20
C SER A 176 4.09 -15.36 2.87
N ARG A 177 3.29 -14.31 2.67
CA ARG A 177 2.25 -14.33 1.62
C ARG A 177 2.41 -13.29 0.52
N GLY A 178 3.36 -12.37 0.57
CA GLY A 178 3.48 -11.30 -0.43
C GLY A 178 3.41 -11.77 -1.89
N ASP A 179 4.06 -12.90 -2.14
CA ASP A 179 4.16 -13.54 -3.44
C ASP A 179 2.91 -14.33 -3.85
N GLU A 180 2.21 -14.89 -2.85
CA GLU A 180 0.90 -15.55 -3.02
C GLU A 180 -0.19 -14.52 -3.31
N TRP A 181 -0.18 -13.36 -2.63
CA TRP A 181 -1.06 -12.24 -2.92
C TRP A 181 -0.86 -11.72 -4.35
N MET A 182 0.39 -11.63 -4.82
CA MET A 182 0.71 -11.29 -6.22
C MET A 182 0.48 -12.44 -7.22
N ARG A 183 0.14 -13.64 -6.75
CA ARG A 183 -0.26 -14.82 -7.55
C ARG A 183 -1.73 -15.21 -7.40
N GLY A 184 -2.51 -14.41 -6.66
CA GLY A 184 -3.97 -14.49 -6.58
C GLY A 184 -4.35 -15.61 -5.68
N SER A 185 -4.82 -15.23 -4.50
CA SER A 185 -5.30 -16.20 -3.55
C SER A 185 -6.54 -16.88 -4.14
N LYS A 186 -6.39 -18.13 -4.60
CA LYS A 186 -7.48 -19.12 -4.58
C LYS A 186 -7.83 -19.44 -3.12
N SER A 187 -8.32 -18.48 -2.35
CA SER A 187 -8.95 -18.71 -1.06
C SER A 187 -9.43 -17.38 -0.49
N GLY A 188 -10.74 -17.33 -0.26
CA GLY A 188 -11.50 -16.17 0.17
C GLY A 188 -11.04 -15.56 1.49
N LEU A 189 -11.32 -14.27 1.59
CA LEU A 189 -11.53 -13.59 2.86
C LEU A 189 -12.68 -14.31 3.59
N VAL A 190 -12.34 -15.06 4.63
CA VAL A 190 -13.26 -15.25 5.76
C VAL A 190 -13.15 -13.97 6.60
N GLY A 191 -14.28 -13.32 6.77
CA GLY A 191 -14.48 -12.07 7.49
C GLY A 191 -15.74 -11.40 6.98
#